data_AF-A0A2G9Y4D6-F1
#
_entry.id   AF-A0A2G9Y4D6-F1
#
_cell.length_a   1.000
_cell.length_b   1.000
_cell.length_c   1.000
_cell.angle_alpha   90.00
_cell.angle_beta   90.00
_cell.angle_gamma   90.00
#
_symmetry.space_group_name_H-M   'P 1'
#
loop_
_entity.id
_entity.type
_entity.pdbx_description
1 polymer ?
#
loop_
_entity_poly.entity_id
_entity_poly.type
_entity_poly.pdbx_seq_one_letter_code
_entity_poly.pdbx_strand_id
1 'polypeptide(L)'
;MRFPRGRAILENTNIDFVNFDNILNAGKKERSHKIHGYISIIYSQEVDIIFLSLGEPINAAKFHLAERTSISISDAINKVKKASVGILNIYEVPEELVLMIISTLHLKPVFKLKSVSEISPEKIIEQLSIEKFTGFLEIKKGSEMFYTVIEKGIPTRGYFADKLNVQVSPSLLITILKAVANDGTPVLFSLYDELPKRIEQATPAIVQMILKSTNAIIREFALSYGPTFAKKGLFLAKNHINEEYEFMKDFSLVNIEVSGDTMAPKDEFVKAFAEFINRFMKTYDIICKDDVKEKVFRQALKDFRFALKSIGYYNYSIFKDE
;
A
#
# COMPACT_ATOMS: atom_id res chain seq x y z
N MET A 1 20.71 -0.42 0.98
CA MET A 1 20.10 0.85 0.55
C MET A 1 19.62 1.60 1.79
N ARG A 2 19.80 2.93 1.87
CA ARG A 2 19.40 3.75 3.01
C ARG A 2 18.41 4.82 2.54
N PHE A 3 17.21 4.81 3.10
CA PHE A 3 16.21 5.85 2.90
C PHE A 3 16.47 7.05 3.80
N PRO A 4 15.91 8.24 3.50
CA PRO A 4 15.94 9.36 4.43
C PRO A 4 15.29 8.97 5.75
N ARG A 5 15.92 9.34 6.86
CA ARG A 5 15.50 9.00 8.22
C ARG A 5 15.18 10.27 8.99
N GLY A 6 14.14 10.21 9.81
CA GLY A 6 13.79 11.28 10.72
C GLY A 6 14.05 10.85 12.16
N ARG A 7 13.07 11.05 13.03
CA ARG A 7 13.17 10.64 14.43
C ARG A 7 13.15 9.11 14.52
N ALA A 8 14.21 8.52 15.06
CA ALA A 8 14.24 7.10 15.38
C ALA A 8 13.35 6.84 16.61
N ILE A 9 12.35 5.98 16.46
CA ILE A 9 11.53 5.46 17.56
C ILE A 9 12.15 4.18 18.11
N LEU A 10 12.67 3.35 17.21
CA LEU A 10 13.42 2.15 17.52
C LEU A 10 14.54 2.02 16.49
N GLU A 11 15.76 1.70 16.92
CA GLU A 11 16.89 1.55 16.01
C GLU A 11 17.75 0.38 16.44
N ASN A 12 18.32 -0.33 15.45
CA ASN A 12 19.26 -1.43 15.61
C ASN A 12 18.80 -2.53 16.61
N THR A 13 17.50 -2.81 16.65
CA THR A 13 16.95 -3.80 17.58
C THR A 13 16.82 -5.16 16.92
N ASN A 14 17.33 -6.22 17.55
CA ASN A 14 17.16 -7.57 17.02
C ASN A 14 15.68 -7.99 17.11
N ILE A 15 15.15 -8.55 16.01
CA ILE A 15 13.76 -9.01 15.92
C ILE A 15 13.38 -10.03 17.00
N ASP A 16 14.35 -10.82 17.50
CA ASP A 16 14.11 -11.85 18.52
C ASP A 16 13.61 -11.27 19.86
N PHE A 17 13.95 -10.01 20.16
CA PHE A 17 13.60 -9.37 21.42
C PHE A 17 12.35 -8.49 21.32
N VAL A 18 11.65 -8.53 20.18
CA VAL A 18 10.59 -7.58 19.86
C VAL A 18 9.27 -8.30 19.65
N ASN A 19 8.26 -7.91 20.41
CA ASN A 19 6.88 -8.29 20.10
C ASN A 19 6.37 -7.40 18.96
N PHE A 20 6.44 -7.91 17.74
CA PHE A 20 6.06 -7.17 16.54
C PHE A 20 4.58 -6.77 16.50
N ASP A 21 3.69 -7.58 17.09
CA ASP A 21 2.26 -7.24 17.20
C ASP A 21 2.03 -6.02 18.08
N ASN A 22 2.81 -5.85 19.14
CA ASN A 22 2.72 -4.66 19.98
C ASN A 22 3.14 -3.40 19.22
N ILE A 23 4.18 -3.48 18.37
CA ILE A 23 4.61 -2.35 17.54
C ILE A 23 3.51 -1.92 16.57
N LEU A 24 2.94 -2.88 15.82
CA LEU A 24 1.92 -2.58 14.83
C LEU A 24 0.63 -2.02 15.45
N ASN A 25 0.35 -2.36 16.71
CA ASN A 25 -0.83 -1.89 17.42
C ASN A 25 -0.55 -0.69 18.34
N ALA A 26 0.70 -0.22 18.43
CA ALA A 26 1.08 0.89 19.32
C ALA A 26 0.32 2.18 18.96
N GLY A 27 0.22 2.50 17.66
CA GLY A 27 -0.49 3.69 17.16
C GLY A 27 -2.00 3.69 17.45
N LYS A 28 -2.59 2.52 17.68
CA LYS A 28 -4.00 2.39 18.07
C LYS A 28 -4.22 2.68 19.56
N LYS A 29 -3.22 2.42 20.39
CA LYS A 29 -3.30 2.57 21.85
C LYS A 29 -2.91 3.97 22.30
N GLU A 30 -1.83 4.52 21.74
CA GLU A 30 -1.26 5.78 22.21
C GLU A 30 -1.12 6.81 21.09
N ARG A 31 -1.46 8.07 21.40
CA ARG A 31 -1.35 9.19 20.46
C ARG A 31 0.09 9.48 20.07
N SER A 32 1.04 9.26 20.98
CA SER A 32 2.49 9.39 20.76
C SER A 32 3.00 8.49 19.63
N HIS A 33 2.31 7.37 19.38
CA HIS A 33 2.67 6.37 18.36
C HIS A 33 1.88 6.52 17.05
N LYS A 34 1.05 7.56 16.91
CA LYS A 34 0.37 7.91 15.65
C LYS A 34 1.29 8.66 14.69
N ILE A 35 2.35 7.98 14.28
CA ILE A 35 3.42 8.55 13.45
C ILE A 35 3.24 8.20 11.98
N HIS A 36 3.68 9.10 11.10
CA HIS A 36 3.95 8.76 9.71
C HIS A 36 5.40 8.28 9.63
N GLY A 37 5.66 7.24 8.84
CA GLY A 37 6.97 6.64 8.89
C GLY A 37 7.09 5.36 8.11
N TYR A 38 8.15 4.62 8.44
CA TYR A 38 8.32 3.27 7.98
C TYR A 38 9.05 2.41 9.01
N ILE A 39 8.72 1.13 9.00
CA ILE A 39 9.44 0.08 9.71
C ILE A 39 10.36 -0.58 8.69
N SER A 40 11.67 -0.54 8.91
CA SER A 40 12.66 -1.24 8.10
C SER A 40 13.11 -2.50 8.84
N ILE A 41 12.87 -3.65 8.23
CA ILE A 41 13.39 -4.94 8.69
C ILE A 41 14.51 -5.39 7.77
N ILE A 42 15.72 -5.46 8.31
CA ILE A 42 16.93 -5.82 7.59
C ILE A 42 17.24 -7.29 7.87
N TYR A 43 17.24 -8.11 6.83
CA TYR A 43 17.71 -9.49 6.84
C TYR A 43 19.11 -9.58 6.22
N SER A 44 19.67 -10.79 6.13
CA SER A 44 21.01 -11.00 5.58
C SER A 44 21.16 -10.58 4.11
N GLN A 45 20.12 -10.73 3.28
CA GLN A 45 20.19 -10.45 1.84
C GLN A 45 19.12 -9.47 1.32
N GLU A 46 18.15 -9.10 2.14
CA GLU A 46 17.02 -8.26 1.71
C GLU A 46 16.53 -7.37 2.85
N VAL A 47 15.79 -6.33 2.50
CA VAL A 47 15.17 -5.41 3.45
C VAL A 47 13.69 -5.33 3.13
N ASP A 48 12.84 -5.68 4.08
CA ASP A 48 11.42 -5.41 3.98
C ASP A 48 11.13 -4.05 4.64
N ILE A 49 10.22 -3.28 4.05
CA ILE A 49 9.77 -2.00 4.57
C ILE A 49 8.25 -2.02 4.66
N ILE A 50 7.72 -1.70 5.83
CA ILE A 50 6.29 -1.47 6.05
C ILE A 50 6.09 0.01 6.26
N PHE A 51 5.31 0.63 5.39
CA PHE A 51 5.01 2.06 5.44
C PHE A 51 3.84 2.33 6.38
N LEU A 52 3.95 3.36 7.20
CA LEU A 52 2.98 3.74 8.22
C LEU A 52 2.38 5.11 7.92
N SER A 53 1.05 5.23 8.04
CA SER A 53 0.36 6.51 8.15
C SER A 53 -0.46 6.54 9.45
N LEU A 54 -0.26 7.57 10.27
CA LEU A 54 -0.89 7.70 11.59
C LEU A 54 -0.72 6.45 12.49
N GLY A 55 0.41 5.76 12.36
CA GLY A 55 0.74 4.55 13.10
C GLY A 55 0.10 3.26 12.55
N GLU A 56 -0.64 3.33 11.44
CA GLU A 56 -1.23 2.16 10.79
C GLU A 56 -0.47 1.77 9.51
N PRO A 57 -0.25 0.46 9.26
CA PRO A 57 0.34 0.00 8.00
C PRO A 57 -0.53 0.35 6.80
N ILE A 58 0.04 1.04 5.82
CA ILE A 58 -0.65 1.42 4.58
C ILE A 58 -0.11 0.69 3.34
N ASN A 59 1.15 0.26 3.35
CA ASN A 59 1.78 -0.39 2.20
C ASN A 59 3.03 -1.17 2.67
N ALA A 60 3.51 -2.12 1.88
CA ALA A 60 4.74 -2.86 2.16
C ALA A 60 5.55 -3.12 0.89
N ALA A 61 6.87 -3.11 1.03
CA ALA A 61 7.78 -3.32 -0.08
C ALA A 61 9.01 -4.12 0.35
N LYS A 62 9.54 -4.89 -0.59
CA LYS A 62 10.79 -5.63 -0.46
C LYS A 62 11.85 -4.96 -1.32
N PHE A 63 13.04 -4.85 -0.75
CA PHE A 63 14.23 -4.33 -1.39
C PHE A 63 15.31 -5.40 -1.38
N HIS A 64 15.68 -5.86 -2.57
CA HIS A 64 16.76 -6.83 -2.75
C HIS A 64 17.73 -6.28 -3.78
N LEU A 65 18.99 -6.06 -3.37
CA LEU A 65 20.03 -5.46 -4.21
C LEU A 65 19.60 -4.11 -4.82
N ALA A 66 19.27 -4.10 -6.11
CA ALA A 66 18.80 -2.93 -6.87
C ALA A 66 17.31 -2.99 -7.22
N GLU A 67 16.63 -4.08 -6.88
CA GLU A 67 15.22 -4.31 -7.18
C GLU A 67 14.34 -3.91 -6.01
N ARG A 68 13.18 -3.36 -6.37
CA ARG A 68 12.14 -2.93 -5.45
C ARG A 68 10.85 -3.57 -5.91
N THR A 69 10.23 -4.35 -5.03
CA THR A 69 8.98 -5.03 -5.34
C THR A 69 7.96 -4.73 -4.26
N SER A 70 6.73 -4.45 -4.67
CA SER A 70 5.63 -4.36 -3.73
C SER A 70 5.30 -5.76 -3.22
N ILE A 71 5.04 -5.89 -1.92
CA ILE A 71 4.61 -7.14 -1.29
C ILE A 71 3.35 -6.86 -0.46
N SER A 72 2.60 -7.91 -0.10
CA SER A 72 1.48 -7.72 0.81
C SER A 72 1.98 -7.35 2.21
N ILE A 73 1.20 -6.52 2.92
CA ILE A 73 1.48 -6.21 4.33
C ILE A 73 1.50 -7.50 5.16
N SER A 74 0.60 -8.45 4.88
CA SER A 74 0.57 -9.75 5.55
C SER A 74 1.87 -10.53 5.39
N ASP A 75 2.45 -10.57 4.19
CA ASP A 75 3.68 -11.32 3.93
C ASP A 75 4.85 -10.73 4.71
N ALA A 76 4.98 -9.39 4.71
CA ALA A 76 5.99 -8.70 5.49
C ALA A 76 5.85 -9.03 6.99
N ILE A 77 4.63 -8.96 7.54
CA ILE A 77 4.36 -9.27 8.95
C ILE A 77 4.68 -10.74 9.27
N ASN A 78 4.18 -11.67 8.45
CA ASN A 78 4.36 -13.10 8.67
C ASN A 78 5.82 -13.51 8.59
N LYS A 79 6.59 -12.89 7.69
CA LYS A 79 8.01 -13.15 7.55
C LYS A 79 8.80 -12.66 8.76
N VAL A 80 8.54 -11.45 9.25
CA VAL A 80 9.18 -10.94 10.48
C VAL A 80 8.91 -11.86 11.67
N LYS A 81 7.66 -12.33 11.83
CA LYS A 81 7.28 -13.22 12.94
C LYS A 81 7.93 -14.60 12.89
N LYS A 82 8.31 -15.07 11.70
CA LYS A 82 8.95 -16.39 11.49
C LYS A 82 10.47 -16.30 11.47
N ALA A 83 11.02 -15.12 11.23
CA ALA A 83 12.46 -14.92 11.15
C ALA A 83 13.08 -15.00 12.54
N SER A 84 14.24 -15.68 12.61
CA SER A 84 15.05 -15.84 13.82
C SER A 84 16.29 -14.94 13.86
N VAL A 85 16.52 -14.17 12.79
CA VAL A 85 17.63 -13.24 12.68
C VAL A 85 17.19 -12.04 11.83
N GLY A 86 17.43 -10.84 12.33
CA GLY A 86 17.18 -9.61 11.60
C GLY A 86 17.28 -8.39 12.50
N ILE A 87 17.39 -7.22 11.87
CA ILE A 87 17.45 -5.93 12.57
C ILE A 87 16.21 -5.12 12.22
N LEU A 88 15.51 -4.64 13.23
CA LEU A 88 14.33 -3.81 13.11
C LEU A 88 14.65 -2.36 13.45
N ASN A 89 14.18 -1.46 12.59
CA ASN A 89 14.25 -0.02 12.78
C ASN A 89 12.89 0.61 12.50
N ILE A 90 12.52 1.64 13.26
CA ILE A 90 11.30 2.42 13.09
C ILE A 90 11.70 3.88 13.03
N TYR A 91 11.42 4.51 11.90
CA TYR A 91 11.68 5.92 11.69
C TYR A 91 10.38 6.65 11.44
N GLU A 92 10.17 7.73 12.19
CA GLU A 92 9.16 8.72 11.90
C GLU A 92 9.70 9.68 10.84
N VAL A 93 8.92 9.86 9.77
CA VAL A 93 9.21 10.79 8.69
C VAL A 93 7.93 11.49 8.22
N PRO A 94 8.01 12.65 7.56
CA PRO A 94 6.83 13.32 7.00
C PRO A 94 6.04 12.42 6.06
N GLU A 95 4.71 12.56 6.07
CA GLU A 95 3.81 11.76 5.22
C GLU A 95 4.16 11.90 3.73
N GLU A 96 4.50 13.11 3.27
CA GLU A 96 4.90 13.36 1.87
C GLU A 96 6.06 12.45 1.44
N LEU A 97 7.05 12.20 2.32
CA LEU A 97 8.15 11.29 2.02
C LEU A 97 7.70 9.83 1.92
N VAL A 98 6.84 9.39 2.85
CA VAL A 98 6.27 8.02 2.80
C VAL A 98 5.56 7.80 1.47
N LEU A 99 4.73 8.76 1.07
CA LEU A 99 3.98 8.69 -0.18
C LEU A 99 4.89 8.73 -1.40
N MET A 100 5.97 9.54 -1.40
CA MET A 100 6.95 9.53 -2.49
C MET A 100 7.59 8.17 -2.66
N ILE A 101 8.06 7.55 -1.57
CA ILE A 101 8.72 6.24 -1.62
C ILE A 101 7.75 5.19 -2.17
N ILE A 102 6.51 5.15 -1.66
CA ILE A 102 5.45 4.26 -2.17
C ILE A 102 5.21 4.51 -3.66
N SER A 103 5.13 5.77 -4.08
CA SER A 103 4.86 6.14 -5.48
C SER A 103 5.92 5.58 -6.42
N THR A 104 7.19 5.46 -5.99
CA THR A 104 8.25 4.85 -6.83
C THR A 104 8.03 3.36 -7.14
N LEU A 105 7.15 2.68 -6.42
CA LEU A 105 6.81 1.27 -6.64
C LEU A 105 5.70 1.09 -7.70
N HIS A 106 4.87 2.11 -7.89
CA HIS A 106 3.67 2.03 -8.72
C HIS A 106 3.77 2.89 -9.99
N LEU A 107 4.52 4.00 -9.94
CA LEU A 107 4.66 4.91 -11.06
C LEU A 107 5.82 4.50 -11.97
N LYS A 108 5.61 4.67 -13.27
CA LYS A 108 6.69 4.58 -14.25
C LYS A 108 7.37 5.96 -14.36
N PRO A 109 8.69 6.06 -14.12
CA PRO A 109 9.36 7.34 -14.23
C PRO A 109 9.45 7.80 -15.70
N VAL A 110 9.43 9.12 -15.91
CA VAL A 110 9.67 9.78 -17.22
C VAL A 110 11.04 9.36 -17.77
N PHE A 111 12.05 9.36 -16.89
CA PHE A 111 13.33 8.74 -17.13
C PHE A 111 13.86 8.12 -15.84
N LYS A 112 14.60 7.01 -15.97
CA LYS A 112 15.06 6.21 -14.83
C LYS A 112 16.58 6.23 -14.72
N LEU A 113 17.08 6.52 -13.50
CA LEU A 113 18.48 6.39 -13.10
C LEU A 113 19.48 7.03 -14.08
N LYS A 114 19.19 8.24 -14.52
CA LYS A 114 20.06 9.02 -15.39
C LYS A 114 21.14 9.73 -14.59
N SER A 115 22.31 9.85 -15.19
CA SER A 115 23.44 10.58 -14.62
C SER A 115 23.65 11.92 -15.32
N VAL A 116 24.48 12.78 -14.74
CA VAL A 116 24.82 14.09 -15.33
C VAL A 116 25.59 14.00 -16.65
N SER A 117 26.24 12.86 -16.92
CA SER A 117 26.89 12.60 -18.21
C SER A 117 25.89 12.24 -19.31
N GLU A 118 24.70 11.76 -18.94
CA GLU A 118 23.63 11.43 -19.89
C GLU A 118 22.69 12.61 -20.12
N ILE A 119 22.35 13.36 -19.06
CA ILE A 119 21.45 14.51 -19.14
C ILE A 119 21.97 15.66 -18.27
N SER A 120 22.11 16.85 -18.86
CA SER A 120 22.53 18.06 -18.14
C SER A 120 21.45 18.50 -17.12
N PRO A 121 21.78 18.58 -15.82
CA PRO A 121 20.86 19.07 -14.79
C PRO A 121 20.34 20.47 -15.06
N GLU A 122 21.16 21.36 -15.62
CA GLU A 122 20.76 22.73 -15.96
C GLU A 122 19.60 22.73 -16.96
N LYS A 123 19.77 21.99 -18.06
CA LYS A 123 18.76 21.90 -19.11
C LYS A 123 17.46 21.28 -18.59
N ILE A 124 17.55 20.26 -17.74
CA ILE A 124 16.37 19.66 -17.11
C ILE A 124 15.65 20.71 -16.28
N ILE A 125 16.33 21.40 -15.36
CA ILE A 125 15.66 22.34 -14.46
C ILE A 125 15.07 23.54 -15.22
N GLU A 126 15.76 24.02 -16.25
CA GLU A 126 15.24 25.04 -17.16
C GLU A 126 13.96 24.55 -17.87
N GLN A 127 13.98 23.33 -18.43
CA GLN A 127 12.82 22.75 -19.10
C GLN A 127 11.64 22.55 -18.13
N LEU A 128 11.90 22.03 -16.93
CA LEU A 128 10.88 21.87 -15.88
C LEU A 128 10.22 23.22 -15.55
N SER A 129 11.01 24.29 -15.48
CA SER A 129 10.51 25.66 -15.25
C SER A 129 9.64 26.17 -16.39
N ILE A 130 10.04 25.96 -17.65
CA ILE A 130 9.29 26.38 -18.84
C ILE A 130 7.94 25.65 -18.91
N GLU A 131 7.96 24.34 -18.66
CA GLU A 131 6.78 23.46 -18.71
C GLU A 131 5.90 23.56 -17.45
N LYS A 132 6.33 24.32 -16.43
CA LYS A 132 5.67 24.39 -15.11
C LYS A 132 5.41 23.01 -14.51
N PHE A 133 6.37 22.12 -14.69
CA PHE A 133 6.29 20.72 -14.29
C PHE A 133 5.94 20.56 -12.81
N THR A 134 5.12 19.57 -12.48
CA THR A 134 4.78 19.27 -11.08
C THR A 134 4.91 17.77 -10.83
N GLY A 135 5.71 17.39 -9.84
CA GLY A 135 6.06 16.00 -9.59
C GLY A 135 7.20 15.90 -8.59
N PHE A 136 8.01 14.85 -8.67
CA PHE A 136 9.15 14.67 -7.78
C PHE A 136 10.33 13.97 -8.46
N LEU A 137 11.51 14.19 -7.89
CA LEU A 137 12.75 13.58 -8.31
C LEU A 137 13.24 12.61 -7.24
N GLU A 138 13.50 11.38 -7.63
CA GLU A 138 14.27 10.44 -6.83
C GLU A 138 15.74 10.56 -7.20
N ILE A 139 16.61 10.69 -6.20
CA ILE A 139 18.06 10.83 -6.37
C ILE A 139 18.73 9.68 -5.61
N LYS A 140 19.59 8.93 -6.29
CA LYS A 140 20.41 7.87 -5.73
C LYS A 140 21.87 8.30 -5.72
N LYS A 141 22.45 8.39 -4.52
CA LYS A 141 23.88 8.68 -4.30
C LYS A 141 24.53 7.48 -3.61
N GLY A 142 25.18 6.62 -4.39
CA GLY A 142 25.72 5.34 -3.90
C GLY A 142 24.60 4.44 -3.33
N SER A 143 24.64 4.21 -2.01
CA SER A 143 23.62 3.42 -1.30
C SER A 143 22.47 4.23 -0.71
N GLU A 144 22.54 5.57 -0.77
CA GLU A 144 21.57 6.49 -0.19
C GLU A 144 20.54 6.96 -1.22
N MET A 145 19.31 7.11 -0.77
CA MET A 145 18.19 7.65 -1.54
C MET A 145 17.79 9.01 -0.99
N PHE A 146 17.57 9.98 -1.87
CA PHE A 146 17.02 11.29 -1.57
C PHE A 146 15.83 11.59 -2.47
N TYR A 147 14.97 12.50 -2.02
CA TYR A 147 13.78 12.88 -2.77
C TYR A 147 13.65 14.40 -2.78
N THR A 148 13.25 14.97 -3.93
CA THR A 148 12.98 16.40 -4.06
C THR A 148 11.63 16.61 -4.74
N VAL A 149 10.78 17.45 -4.16
CA VAL A 149 9.50 17.84 -4.76
C VAL A 149 9.71 19.02 -5.70
N ILE A 150 9.04 18.98 -6.85
CA ILE A 150 9.04 20.03 -7.85
C ILE A 150 7.60 20.51 -8.02
N GLU A 151 7.36 21.79 -7.80
CA GLU A 151 6.05 22.41 -7.98
C GLU A 151 6.16 23.55 -8.99
N LYS A 152 5.32 23.51 -10.04
CA LYS A 152 5.30 24.53 -11.10
C LYS A 152 6.68 24.82 -11.68
N GLY A 153 7.51 23.78 -11.79
CA GLY A 153 8.85 23.79 -12.36
C GLY A 153 9.95 24.20 -11.39
N ILE A 154 9.63 24.46 -10.13
CA ILE A 154 10.57 24.92 -9.12
C ILE A 154 10.77 23.82 -8.08
N PRO A 155 12.01 23.36 -7.81
CA PRO A 155 12.30 22.53 -6.65
C PRO A 155 11.92 23.30 -5.38
N THR A 156 11.17 22.68 -4.47
CA THR A 156 10.68 23.37 -3.26
C THR A 156 11.23 22.74 -2.00
N ARG A 157 11.16 21.41 -1.90
CA ARG A 157 11.47 20.65 -0.68
C ARG A 157 12.32 19.43 -1.01
N GLY A 158 13.26 19.10 -0.14
CA GLY A 158 14.19 17.99 -0.26
C GLY A 158 14.23 17.16 1.01
N TYR A 159 14.36 15.85 0.83
CA TYR A 159 14.44 14.84 1.88
C TYR A 159 15.74 14.07 1.69
N PHE A 160 16.71 14.39 2.52
CA PHE A 160 18.07 13.85 2.51
C PHE A 160 18.28 12.92 3.70
N ALA A 161 19.29 12.05 3.63
CA ALA A 161 19.59 11.00 4.61
C ALA A 161 19.29 11.41 6.06
N ASP A 162 19.87 12.53 6.51
CA ASP A 162 19.78 13.01 7.89
C ASP A 162 19.03 14.35 8.02
N LYS A 163 18.50 14.89 6.91
CA LYS A 163 17.83 16.20 6.88
C LYS A 163 16.56 16.12 6.07
N LEU A 164 15.43 16.22 6.76
CA LEU A 164 14.10 16.14 6.16
C LEU A 164 13.51 17.54 5.95
N ASN A 165 12.70 17.67 4.91
CA ASN A 165 11.96 18.90 4.59
C ASN A 165 12.88 20.14 4.45
N VAL A 166 14.03 19.96 3.82
CA VAL A 166 14.98 21.05 3.53
C VAL A 166 14.45 21.85 2.35
N GLN A 167 14.46 23.18 2.43
CA GLN A 167 14.13 24.00 1.27
C GLN A 167 15.21 23.85 0.20
N VAL A 168 14.80 23.47 -1.02
CA VAL A 168 15.74 23.23 -2.13
C VAL A 168 15.59 24.34 -3.15
N SER A 169 16.68 25.01 -3.50
CA SER A 169 16.72 25.92 -4.65
C SER A 169 17.14 25.18 -5.92
N PRO A 170 16.85 25.71 -7.13
CA PRO A 170 17.40 25.21 -8.38
C PRO A 170 18.92 25.01 -8.35
N SER A 171 19.66 25.99 -7.82
CA SER A 171 21.12 25.93 -7.71
C SER A 171 21.59 24.81 -6.80
N LEU A 172 20.95 24.64 -5.63
CA LEU A 172 21.27 23.56 -4.69
C LEU A 172 20.99 22.19 -5.31
N LEU A 173 19.88 22.04 -6.02
CA LEU A 173 19.57 20.79 -6.72
C LEU A 173 20.64 20.44 -7.76
N ILE A 174 21.08 21.41 -8.57
CA ILE A 174 22.17 21.20 -9.55
C ILE A 174 23.44 20.73 -8.82
N THR A 175 23.81 21.38 -7.72
CA THR A 175 24.99 20.99 -6.92
C THR A 175 24.88 19.54 -6.43
N ILE A 176 23.69 19.13 -5.96
CA ILE A 176 23.45 17.75 -5.51
C ILE A 176 23.57 16.76 -6.67
N LEU A 177 22.97 17.07 -7.82
CA LEU A 177 22.99 16.18 -8.99
C LEU A 177 24.39 16.03 -9.58
N LYS A 178 25.21 17.09 -9.54
CA LYS A 178 26.62 17.06 -9.98
C LYS A 178 27.59 16.46 -8.96
N ALA A 179 27.14 16.18 -7.75
CA ALA A 179 27.99 15.59 -6.74
C ALA A 179 28.40 14.15 -7.15
N VAL A 180 29.45 13.66 -6.49
CA VAL A 180 29.88 12.27 -6.58
C VAL A 180 29.57 11.60 -5.24
N ALA A 181 29.17 10.34 -5.28
CA ALA A 181 29.01 9.53 -4.09
C ALA A 181 30.37 9.24 -3.42
N ASN A 182 30.35 8.83 -2.15
CA ASN A 182 31.58 8.57 -1.40
C ASN A 182 32.41 7.42 -1.98
N ASP A 183 31.77 6.54 -2.75
CA ASP A 183 32.38 5.43 -3.48
C ASP A 183 32.89 5.82 -4.88
N GLY A 184 32.84 7.11 -5.24
CA GLY A 184 33.26 7.60 -6.55
C GLY A 184 32.21 7.45 -7.65
N THR A 185 31.03 6.87 -7.36
CA THR A 185 29.98 6.70 -8.37
C THR A 185 29.22 8.00 -8.64
N PRO A 186 28.76 8.23 -9.89
CA PRO A 186 27.94 9.40 -10.19
C PRO A 186 26.59 9.32 -9.47
N VAL A 187 26.04 10.48 -9.15
CA VAL A 187 24.65 10.57 -8.69
C VAL A 187 23.72 10.20 -9.85
N LEU A 188 22.78 9.31 -9.58
CA LEU A 188 21.73 8.90 -10.51
C LEU A 188 20.42 9.51 -10.07
N PHE A 189 19.55 9.86 -11.01
CA PHE A 189 18.25 10.44 -10.70
C PHE A 189 17.14 9.96 -11.64
N SER A 190 15.93 9.87 -11.11
CA SER A 190 14.72 9.46 -11.83
C SER A 190 13.63 10.51 -11.61
N LEU A 191 12.94 10.90 -12.68
CA LEU A 191 11.86 11.90 -12.64
C LEU A 191 10.50 11.24 -12.72
N TYR A 192 9.58 11.69 -11.85
CA TYR A 192 8.19 11.25 -11.80
C TYR A 192 7.29 12.49 -11.99
N ASP A 193 6.39 12.41 -12.95
CA ASP A 193 5.48 13.48 -13.40
C ASP A 193 4.12 13.52 -12.68
N GLU A 194 3.98 12.69 -11.64
CA GLU A 194 2.84 12.73 -10.75
C GLU A 194 3.29 13.06 -9.33
N LEU A 195 2.55 13.94 -8.66
CA LEU A 195 2.71 14.11 -7.22
C LEU A 195 2.32 12.82 -6.49
N PRO A 196 2.93 12.56 -5.33
CA PRO A 196 2.63 11.37 -4.54
C PRO A 196 1.16 11.31 -4.18
N LYS A 197 0.50 10.22 -4.59
CA LYS A 197 -0.88 9.93 -4.21
C LYS A 197 -0.90 8.95 -3.05
N ARG A 198 -1.92 9.04 -2.22
CA ARG A 198 -2.16 8.10 -1.13
C ARG A 198 -2.67 6.78 -1.71
N ILE A 199 -1.77 5.84 -1.96
CA ILE A 199 -2.07 4.49 -2.42
C ILE A 199 -1.94 3.54 -1.22
N GLU A 200 -3.08 3.17 -0.63
CA GLU A 200 -3.15 2.24 0.49
C GLU A 200 -3.51 0.84 0.00
N GLN A 201 -2.75 -0.16 0.42
CA GLN A 201 -3.15 -1.55 0.28
C GLN A 201 -4.30 -1.88 1.23
N ALA A 202 -5.15 -2.83 0.86
CA ALA A 202 -6.09 -3.44 1.81
C ALA A 202 -5.30 -4.05 2.97
N THR A 203 -5.52 -3.55 4.19
CA THR A 203 -4.82 -4.07 5.36
C THR A 203 -5.27 -5.50 5.68
N PRO A 204 -4.45 -6.31 6.37
CA PRO A 204 -4.84 -7.67 6.75
C PRO A 204 -6.16 -7.72 7.54
N ALA A 205 -6.42 -6.70 8.35
CA ALA A 205 -7.67 -6.56 9.08
C ALA A 205 -8.88 -6.34 8.15
N ILE A 206 -8.72 -5.50 7.12
CA ILE A 206 -9.76 -5.26 6.11
C ILE A 206 -10.02 -6.52 5.30
N VAL A 207 -8.96 -7.19 4.82
CA VAL A 207 -9.07 -8.45 4.07
C VAL A 207 -9.85 -9.50 4.89
N GLN A 208 -9.43 -9.72 6.14
CA GLN A 208 -10.09 -10.68 7.03
C GLN A 208 -11.54 -10.31 7.35
N MET A 209 -11.82 -9.03 7.58
CA MET A 209 -13.19 -8.54 7.83
C MET A 209 -14.09 -8.78 6.62
N ILE A 210 -13.62 -8.44 5.42
CA ILE A 210 -14.37 -8.63 4.18
C ILE A 210 -14.63 -10.12 3.97
N LEU A 211 -13.61 -10.98 4.05
CA LEU A 211 -13.78 -12.43 3.91
C LEU A 211 -14.79 -13.01 4.91
N LYS A 212 -14.74 -12.60 6.18
CA LYS A 212 -15.70 -13.04 7.20
C LYS A 212 -17.12 -12.59 6.87
N SER A 213 -17.30 -11.34 6.47
CA SER A 213 -18.61 -10.79 6.11
C SER A 213 -19.18 -11.44 4.84
N THR A 214 -18.36 -11.66 3.81
CA THR A 214 -18.68 -12.40 2.60
C THR A 214 -19.12 -13.83 2.94
N ASN A 215 -18.33 -14.56 3.73
CA ASN A 215 -18.67 -15.93 4.12
C ASN A 215 -19.94 -15.99 4.99
N ALA A 216 -20.20 -14.98 5.83
CA ALA A 216 -21.45 -14.90 6.59
C ALA A 216 -22.67 -14.77 5.65
N ILE A 217 -22.62 -13.90 4.65
CA ILE A 217 -23.69 -13.76 3.64
C ILE A 217 -23.91 -15.08 2.93
N ILE A 218 -22.84 -15.70 2.44
CA ILE A 218 -22.92 -16.95 1.69
C ILE A 218 -23.56 -18.06 2.52
N ARG A 219 -23.16 -18.19 3.79
CA ARG A 219 -23.72 -19.19 4.71
C ARG A 219 -25.21 -18.96 4.97
N GLU A 220 -25.64 -17.73 5.21
CA GLU A 220 -27.06 -17.42 5.42
C GLU A 220 -27.93 -17.74 4.18
N PHE A 221 -27.41 -17.45 2.98
CA PHE A 221 -28.07 -17.86 1.74
C PHE A 221 -28.07 -19.38 1.54
N ALA A 222 -26.98 -20.06 1.86
CA ALA A 222 -26.89 -21.52 1.78
C ALA A 222 -27.83 -22.22 2.77
N LEU A 223 -28.04 -21.65 3.96
CA LEU A 223 -29.02 -22.14 4.94
C LEU A 223 -30.46 -21.94 4.45
N SER A 224 -30.75 -20.80 3.82
CA SER A 224 -32.10 -20.45 3.37
C SER A 224 -32.54 -21.17 2.09
N TYR A 225 -31.60 -21.43 1.16
CA TYR A 225 -31.91 -21.92 -0.20
C TYR A 225 -31.14 -23.19 -0.61
N GLY A 226 -30.32 -23.72 0.29
CA GLY A 226 -29.55 -24.95 0.08
C GLY A 226 -28.12 -24.72 -0.43
N PRO A 227 -27.16 -25.54 0.02
CA PRO A 227 -25.73 -25.35 -0.26
C PRO A 227 -25.37 -25.56 -1.74
N THR A 228 -26.09 -26.42 -2.46
CA THR A 228 -25.85 -26.69 -3.89
C THR A 228 -26.13 -25.45 -4.74
N PHE A 229 -27.22 -24.74 -4.43
CA PHE A 229 -27.58 -23.52 -5.16
C PHE A 229 -26.56 -22.40 -4.87
N ALA A 230 -26.20 -22.23 -3.59
CA ALA A 230 -25.15 -21.29 -3.19
C ALA A 230 -23.82 -21.57 -3.89
N LYS A 231 -23.38 -22.83 -3.94
CA LYS A 231 -22.14 -23.22 -4.63
C LYS A 231 -22.15 -22.85 -6.12
N LYS A 232 -23.26 -23.09 -6.82
CA LYS A 232 -23.42 -22.70 -8.24
C LYS A 232 -23.36 -21.19 -8.41
N GLY A 233 -24.09 -20.45 -7.57
CA GLY A 233 -24.10 -18.98 -7.60
C GLY A 233 -22.73 -18.37 -7.36
N LEU A 234 -21.97 -18.93 -6.40
CA LEU A 234 -20.59 -18.51 -6.11
C LEU A 234 -19.66 -18.71 -7.28
N PHE A 235 -19.72 -19.87 -7.93
CA PHE A 235 -18.86 -20.17 -9.06
C PHE A 235 -19.11 -19.21 -10.23
N LEU A 236 -20.38 -18.91 -10.52
CA LEU A 236 -20.75 -17.93 -11.54
C LEU A 236 -20.26 -16.52 -11.18
N ALA A 237 -20.50 -16.07 -9.95
CA ALA A 237 -20.04 -14.76 -9.49
C ALA A 237 -18.50 -14.64 -9.51
N LYS A 238 -17.79 -15.72 -9.15
CA LYS A 238 -16.32 -15.74 -9.09
C LYS A 238 -15.68 -15.71 -10.47
N ASN A 239 -16.24 -16.44 -11.45
CA ASN A 239 -15.72 -16.39 -12.82
C ASN A 239 -15.81 -14.98 -13.39
N HIS A 240 -16.94 -14.31 -13.17
CA HIS A 240 -17.13 -12.96 -13.67
C HIS A 240 -16.21 -11.94 -12.98
N ILE A 241 -16.09 -11.99 -11.64
CA ILE A 241 -15.26 -11.02 -10.93
C ILE A 241 -13.75 -11.20 -11.22
N ASN A 242 -13.32 -12.43 -11.55
CA ASN A 242 -11.94 -12.73 -11.95
C ASN A 242 -11.56 -12.10 -13.30
N GLU A 243 -12.54 -11.83 -14.18
CA GLU A 243 -12.32 -11.16 -15.46
C GLU A 243 -12.15 -9.65 -15.27
N GLU A 244 -12.83 -9.07 -14.28
CA GLU A 244 -12.82 -7.63 -14.00
C GLU A 244 -11.65 -7.20 -13.08
N TYR A 245 -11.27 -8.04 -12.12
CA TYR A 245 -10.25 -7.73 -11.13
C TYR A 245 -9.21 -8.85 -11.05
N GLU A 246 -7.97 -8.57 -11.47
CA GLU A 246 -6.93 -9.58 -11.58
C GLU A 246 -6.59 -10.23 -10.23
N PHE A 247 -6.49 -9.43 -9.17
CA PHE A 247 -6.20 -9.90 -7.80
C PHE A 247 -7.27 -10.84 -7.24
N MET A 248 -8.49 -10.85 -7.79
CA MET A 248 -9.53 -11.77 -7.32
C MET A 248 -9.17 -13.23 -7.62
N LYS A 249 -8.28 -13.49 -8.56
CA LYS A 249 -7.79 -14.83 -8.89
C LYS A 249 -7.05 -15.50 -7.73
N ASP A 250 -6.46 -14.72 -6.83
CA ASP A 250 -5.72 -15.22 -5.66
C ASP A 250 -6.64 -15.81 -4.58
N PHE A 251 -7.95 -15.53 -4.65
CA PHE A 251 -8.94 -16.08 -3.73
C PHE A 251 -9.49 -17.43 -4.21
N SER A 252 -9.41 -18.41 -3.34
CA SER A 252 -9.91 -19.76 -3.54
C SER A 252 -11.34 -19.91 -2.99
N LEU A 253 -12.13 -20.76 -3.67
CA LEU A 253 -13.44 -21.20 -3.22
C LEU A 253 -13.35 -22.67 -2.80
N VAL A 254 -13.47 -22.94 -1.50
CA VAL A 254 -13.57 -24.30 -0.97
C VAL A 254 -14.97 -24.49 -0.42
N ASN A 255 -15.76 -25.36 -1.06
CA ASN A 255 -17.19 -25.54 -0.79
C ASN A 255 -18.02 -24.25 -0.99
N ILE A 256 -18.35 -23.57 0.11
CA ILE A 256 -19.10 -22.31 0.15
C ILE A 256 -18.32 -21.22 0.90
N GLU A 257 -17.01 -21.38 1.02
CA GLU A 257 -16.15 -20.43 1.72
C GLU A 257 -15.10 -19.87 0.76
N VAL A 258 -14.97 -18.54 0.83
CA VAL A 258 -13.92 -17.77 0.17
C VAL A 258 -12.76 -17.65 1.15
N SER A 259 -11.56 -17.97 0.70
CA SER A 259 -10.33 -17.78 1.47
C SER A 259 -9.16 -17.42 0.55
N GLY A 260 -8.23 -16.62 1.07
CA GLY A 260 -7.06 -16.17 0.33
C GLY A 260 -6.50 -14.89 0.95
N ASP A 261 -5.46 -14.38 0.32
CA ASP A 261 -4.89 -13.07 0.60
C ASP A 261 -4.38 -12.49 -0.72
N THR A 262 -4.26 -11.17 -0.82
CA THR A 262 -3.75 -10.53 -2.02
C THR A 262 -3.19 -9.14 -1.73
N MET A 263 -2.47 -8.61 -2.70
CA MET A 263 -2.03 -7.21 -2.72
C MET A 263 -2.93 -6.42 -3.68
N ALA A 264 -3.86 -5.66 -3.12
CA ALA A 264 -4.76 -4.79 -3.89
C ALA A 264 -4.94 -3.44 -3.19
N PRO A 265 -5.16 -2.34 -3.94
CA PRO A 265 -5.58 -1.07 -3.36
C PRO A 265 -6.87 -1.25 -2.53
N LYS A 266 -6.95 -0.60 -1.37
CA LYS A 266 -8.07 -0.72 -0.43
C LYS A 266 -9.42 -0.52 -1.12
N ASP A 267 -9.58 0.57 -1.87
CA ASP A 267 -10.86 0.94 -2.46
C ASP A 267 -11.28 -0.03 -3.57
N GLU A 268 -10.32 -0.49 -4.37
CA GLU A 268 -10.54 -1.50 -5.41
C GLU A 268 -10.91 -2.86 -4.82
N PHE A 269 -10.22 -3.27 -3.75
CA PHE A 269 -10.52 -4.49 -3.00
C PHE A 269 -11.94 -4.48 -2.43
N VAL A 270 -12.34 -3.39 -1.77
CA VAL A 270 -13.67 -3.24 -1.19
C VAL A 270 -14.75 -3.25 -2.27
N LYS A 271 -14.51 -2.55 -3.39
CA LYS A 271 -15.42 -2.54 -4.53
C LYS A 271 -15.59 -3.93 -5.15
N ALA A 272 -14.49 -4.64 -5.42
CA ALA A 272 -14.54 -5.97 -6.04
C ALA A 272 -15.33 -6.97 -5.19
N PHE A 273 -15.16 -6.98 -3.87
CA PHE A 273 -15.92 -7.86 -2.99
C PHE A 273 -17.40 -7.48 -2.86
N ALA A 274 -17.72 -6.18 -2.87
CA ALA A 274 -19.11 -5.75 -2.92
C ALA A 274 -19.79 -6.16 -4.23
N GLU A 275 -19.11 -6.00 -5.37
CA GLU A 275 -19.60 -6.45 -6.68
C GLU A 275 -19.69 -7.97 -6.78
N PHE A 276 -18.74 -8.71 -6.21
CA PHE A 276 -18.80 -10.16 -6.10
C PHE A 276 -20.06 -10.63 -5.36
N ILE A 277 -20.37 -10.03 -4.21
CA ILE A 277 -21.59 -10.33 -3.46
C ILE A 277 -22.85 -9.92 -4.25
N ASN A 278 -22.85 -8.74 -4.87
CA ASN A 278 -23.97 -8.30 -5.70
C ASN A 278 -24.28 -9.31 -6.81
N ARG A 279 -23.25 -9.83 -7.48
CA ARG A 279 -23.38 -10.86 -8.53
C ARG A 279 -23.86 -12.19 -7.96
N PHE A 280 -23.31 -12.61 -6.81
CA PHE A 280 -23.79 -13.80 -6.10
C PHE A 280 -25.29 -13.69 -5.78
N MET A 281 -25.74 -12.56 -5.22
CA MET A 281 -27.14 -12.34 -4.87
C MET A 281 -28.06 -12.27 -6.09
N LYS A 282 -27.61 -11.71 -7.22
CA LYS A 282 -28.35 -11.71 -8.49
C LYS A 282 -28.70 -13.12 -8.99
N THR A 283 -27.91 -14.14 -8.61
CA THR A 283 -28.24 -15.53 -8.97
C THR A 283 -29.54 -16.03 -8.32
N TYR A 284 -30.04 -15.34 -7.30
CA TYR A 284 -31.27 -15.68 -6.59
C TYR A 284 -32.51 -14.91 -7.09
N ASP A 285 -32.38 -13.98 -8.06
CA ASP A 285 -33.49 -13.13 -8.53
C ASP A 285 -34.71 -13.93 -9.02
N ILE A 286 -34.47 -15.14 -9.53
CA ILE A 286 -35.51 -16.04 -10.05
C ILE A 286 -36.34 -16.69 -8.91
N ILE A 287 -35.74 -16.89 -7.75
CA ILE A 287 -36.30 -17.72 -6.66
C ILE A 287 -36.53 -16.96 -5.35
N CYS A 288 -36.01 -15.74 -5.23
CA CYS A 288 -36.07 -14.93 -4.03
C CYS A 288 -36.36 -13.47 -4.34
N LYS A 289 -37.43 -12.94 -3.73
CA LYS A 289 -37.82 -11.53 -3.83
C LYS A 289 -36.79 -10.63 -3.16
N ASP A 290 -36.71 -9.38 -3.61
CA ASP A 290 -35.71 -8.41 -3.15
C ASP A 290 -35.77 -8.13 -1.65
N ASP A 291 -36.98 -8.03 -1.08
CA ASP A 291 -37.21 -7.82 0.36
C ASP A 291 -36.66 -8.95 1.23
N VAL A 292 -36.76 -10.19 0.74
CA VAL A 292 -36.22 -11.36 1.43
C VAL A 292 -34.70 -11.42 1.31
N LYS A 293 -34.14 -11.15 0.12
CA LYS A 293 -32.68 -11.06 -0.07
C LYS A 293 -32.06 -10.00 0.84
N GLU A 294 -32.71 -8.84 0.93
CA GLU A 294 -32.28 -7.76 1.80
C GLU A 294 -32.27 -8.17 3.27
N LYS A 295 -33.34 -8.83 3.73
CA LYS A 295 -33.43 -9.31 5.11
C LYS A 295 -32.33 -10.31 5.45
N VAL A 296 -32.06 -11.28 4.58
CA VAL A 296 -30.99 -12.27 4.74
C VAL A 296 -29.62 -11.58 4.75
N PHE A 297 -29.40 -10.63 3.85
CA PHE A 297 -28.17 -9.84 3.79
C PHE A 297 -27.93 -9.00 5.05
N ARG A 298 -28.95 -8.29 5.53
CA ARG A 298 -28.88 -7.49 6.76
C ARG A 298 -28.63 -8.38 7.99
N GLN A 299 -29.26 -9.55 8.04
CA GLN A 299 -29.03 -10.53 9.10
C GLN A 299 -27.58 -11.02 9.09
N ALA A 300 -27.05 -11.39 7.94
CA ALA A 300 -25.67 -11.85 7.80
C ALA A 300 -24.62 -10.80 8.20
N LEU A 301 -24.93 -9.52 7.96
CA LEU A 301 -24.00 -8.41 8.19
C LEU A 301 -24.19 -7.68 9.51
N LYS A 302 -25.09 -8.15 10.39
CA LYS A 302 -25.42 -7.47 11.65
C LYS A 302 -24.19 -7.07 12.46
N ASP A 303 -23.22 -7.99 12.58
CA ASP A 303 -22.00 -7.78 13.37
C ASP A 303 -20.89 -7.01 12.63
N PHE A 304 -21.01 -6.87 11.30
CA PHE A 304 -20.01 -6.23 10.44
C PHE A 304 -20.42 -4.83 9.97
N ARG A 305 -21.68 -4.45 10.17
CA ARG A 305 -22.32 -3.25 9.60
C ARG A 305 -21.48 -1.98 9.75
N PHE A 306 -21.10 -1.62 10.98
CA PHE A 306 -20.34 -0.39 11.23
C PHE A 306 -18.94 -0.42 10.61
N ALA A 307 -18.30 -1.58 10.63
CA ALA A 307 -16.97 -1.74 10.08
C ALA A 307 -17.00 -1.64 8.54
N LEU A 308 -17.96 -2.32 7.88
CA LEU A 308 -18.22 -2.21 6.44
C LEU A 308 -18.61 -0.78 6.01
N LYS A 309 -19.37 -0.04 6.84
CA LYS A 309 -19.69 1.37 6.59
C LYS A 309 -18.43 2.23 6.57
N SER A 310 -17.53 2.03 7.55
CA SER A 310 -16.30 2.85 7.70
C SER A 310 -15.34 2.75 6.51
N ILE A 311 -15.36 1.63 5.78
CA ILE A 311 -14.56 1.40 4.58
C ILE A 311 -15.30 1.67 3.27
N GLY A 312 -16.53 2.20 3.32
CA GLY A 312 -17.30 2.56 2.13
C GLY A 312 -17.90 1.39 1.34
N TYR A 313 -18.01 0.20 1.94
CA TYR A 313 -18.52 -1.01 1.26
C TYR A 313 -19.92 -0.80 0.65
N TYR A 314 -20.82 -0.14 1.39
CA TYR A 314 -22.21 0.11 0.95
C TYR A 314 -22.33 1.12 -0.21
N ASN A 315 -21.24 1.81 -0.57
CA ASN A 315 -21.24 2.63 -1.78
C ASN A 315 -21.36 1.76 -3.05
N TYR A 316 -20.81 0.55 -2.99
CA TYR A 316 -20.73 -0.39 -4.11
C TYR A 316 -21.74 -1.56 -3.99
N SER A 317 -22.31 -1.79 -2.80
CA SER A 317 -23.35 -2.79 -2.62
C SER A 317 -24.71 -2.33 -3.18
N ILE A 318 -25.51 -3.29 -3.68
CA ILE A 318 -26.90 -3.08 -4.08
C ILE A 318 -27.75 -2.66 -2.88
N PHE A 319 -27.48 -3.21 -1.70
CA PHE A 319 -28.20 -2.87 -0.47
C PHE A 319 -27.48 -1.75 0.26
N LYS A 320 -28.19 -0.67 0.55
CA LYS A 320 -27.65 0.51 1.24
C LYS A 320 -27.74 0.33 2.75
N ASP A 321 -26.83 1.02 3.44
CA ASP A 321 -26.86 1.12 4.89
C ASP A 321 -27.93 2.14 5.29
N GLU A 322 -29.13 1.66 5.62
CA GLU A 322 -30.21 2.49 6.21
C GLU A 322 -30.14 2.57 7.73
#